data_AF-A0A660S058-F1
#
_entry.id   AF-A0A660S058-F1
#
_cell.length_a   1.000
_cell.length_b   1.000
_cell.length_c   1.000
_cell.angle_alpha   90.00
_cell.angle_beta   90.00
_cell.angle_gamma   90.00
#
_symmetry.space_group_name_H-M   'P 1'
#
loop_
_entity.id
_entity.type
_entity.pdbx_description
1 polymer ?
#
loop_
_entity_poly.entity_id
_entity_poly.type
_entity_poly.pdbx_seq_one_letter_code
_entity_poly.pdbx_strand_id
1 'polypeptide(L)'
;MTRRNYFDTEKEAMFSCKSIIWKNKVKQRKQIITLIILIFLFLFASITLAASGIPHLIYGKVFNSDGTIPIEDNIKLYAYIPARPGEILNKSSVGCGYGIWMDGWLWFEAGNFLSPWSIDEGLRVIVINNFLQETGVIDLKLDSSGNQLLSDLKLNPGDNVGPIASNALADGLSPLTIPEGTASIDLTATIDDSITGNSNIQGAEYYIDSEPGLGSGTAMDVSDGFFDSPKENVEALVDTHSWTEGSTHTIYVRGKDVAGNWGPPHMVVVSVGAPFVPENTPGSATGGGWFMKGRYRCPFQVDVSYTEGETVPAGFLKYQDQQIRLIVTSVSITSFIVSDNKATIKGECTVNRSGGYTFVFEVTDGLPDSVSIEIKDAGGETYYTASGSLAYGDVQVNKY
;
A
#
# COMPACT_ATOMS: atom_id res chain seq x y z
N MET A 1 57.87 -2.90 53.38
CA MET A 1 57.03 -2.68 52.17
C MET A 1 57.97 -2.61 50.98
N THR A 2 57.98 -3.68 50.20
CA THR A 2 59.13 -4.14 49.42
C THR A 2 58.94 -3.80 47.94
N ARG A 3 60.04 -3.54 47.22
CA ARG A 3 60.13 -3.19 45.77
C ARG A 3 59.17 -3.94 44.82
N ARG A 4 58.70 -5.14 45.20
CA ARG A 4 57.72 -5.94 44.43
C ARG A 4 56.40 -5.21 44.17
N ASN A 5 55.85 -4.52 45.16
CA ASN A 5 54.57 -3.81 45.00
C ASN A 5 54.66 -2.63 44.04
N TYR A 6 55.85 -2.01 43.92
CA TYR A 6 56.08 -0.87 43.03
C TYR A 6 56.14 -1.30 41.55
N PHE A 7 56.78 -2.45 41.27
CA PHE A 7 56.86 -3.00 39.91
C PHE A 7 55.53 -3.51 39.37
N ASP A 8 54.64 -4.02 40.22
CA ASP A 8 53.31 -4.48 39.78
C ASP A 8 52.37 -3.28 39.49
N THR A 9 52.42 -2.21 40.29
CA THR A 9 51.70 -0.95 39.97
C THR A 9 52.20 -0.27 38.70
N GLU A 10 53.51 -0.28 38.41
CA GLU A 10 54.03 0.27 37.16
C GLU A 10 53.63 -0.57 35.94
N LYS A 11 53.57 -1.91 36.08
CA LYS A 11 53.09 -2.79 35.00
C LYS A 11 51.61 -2.55 34.71
N GLU A 12 50.76 -2.44 35.72
CA GLU A 12 49.33 -2.14 35.53
C GLU A 12 49.10 -0.76 34.91
N ALA A 13 49.84 0.26 35.36
CA ALA A 13 49.81 1.58 34.75
C ALA A 13 50.27 1.55 33.28
N MET A 14 51.29 0.75 32.95
CA MET A 14 51.81 0.61 31.59
C MET A 14 50.86 -0.18 30.68
N PHE A 15 50.15 -1.19 31.19
CA PHE A 15 49.09 -1.90 30.45
C PHE A 15 47.87 -1.02 30.20
N SER A 16 47.43 -0.26 31.21
CA SER A 16 46.36 0.73 31.08
C SER A 16 46.72 1.80 30.04
N CYS A 17 47.93 2.34 30.11
CA CYS A 17 48.43 3.34 29.15
C CYS A 17 48.54 2.77 27.73
N LYS A 18 49.02 1.52 27.55
CA LYS A 18 49.04 0.85 26.23
C LYS A 18 47.64 0.59 25.68
N SER A 19 46.66 0.24 26.52
CA SER A 19 45.26 0.07 26.14
C SER A 19 44.64 1.40 25.67
N ILE A 20 44.91 2.49 26.40
CA ILE A 20 44.47 3.84 26.03
C ILE A 20 45.10 4.29 24.71
N ILE A 21 46.41 4.08 24.53
CA ILE A 21 47.14 4.41 23.29
C ILE A 21 46.60 3.58 22.11
N TRP A 22 46.30 2.29 22.33
CA TRP A 22 45.73 1.44 21.29
C TRP A 22 44.31 1.87 20.89
N LYS A 23 43.43 2.16 21.87
CA LYS A 23 42.10 2.73 21.63
C LYS A 23 42.19 4.06 20.87
N ASN A 24 43.12 4.94 21.24
CA ASN A 24 43.36 6.20 20.56
C ASN A 24 43.88 6.01 19.13
N LYS A 25 44.77 5.03 18.88
CA LYS A 25 45.23 4.71 17.52
C LYS A 25 44.15 4.09 16.65
N VAL A 26 43.29 3.21 17.20
CA VAL A 26 42.15 2.65 16.49
C VAL A 26 41.14 3.75 16.14
N LYS A 27 40.86 4.64 17.10
CA LYS A 27 40.03 5.83 16.92
C LYS A 27 40.60 6.76 15.83
N GLN A 28 41.90 7.06 15.88
CA GLN A 28 42.57 7.91 14.90
C GLN A 28 42.60 7.25 13.50
N ARG A 29 42.75 5.92 13.41
CA ARG A 29 42.65 5.19 12.14
C ARG A 29 41.23 5.21 11.57
N LYS A 30 40.20 5.03 12.40
CA LYS A 30 38.80 5.19 11.97
C LYS A 30 38.54 6.62 11.50
N GLN A 31 39.03 7.63 12.22
CA GLN A 31 38.94 9.05 11.83
C GLN A 31 39.60 9.32 10.46
N ILE A 32 40.80 8.79 10.23
CA ILE A 32 41.51 8.96 8.95
C ILE A 32 40.78 8.26 7.81
N ILE A 33 40.25 7.05 8.02
CA ILE A 33 39.51 6.29 7.00
C ILE A 33 38.18 6.99 6.65
N THR A 34 37.43 7.45 7.64
CA THR A 34 36.17 8.19 7.43
C THR A 34 36.41 9.55 6.79
N LEU A 35 37.46 10.28 7.19
CA LEU A 35 37.85 11.54 6.56
C LEU A 35 38.30 11.33 5.10
N ILE A 36 38.99 10.24 4.79
CA ILE A 36 39.36 9.87 3.42
C ILE A 36 38.11 9.54 2.59
N ILE A 37 37.14 8.80 3.14
CA ILE A 37 35.87 8.48 2.47
C ILE A 37 35.07 9.77 2.18
N LEU A 38 34.98 10.69 3.14
CA LEU A 38 34.35 12.01 2.97
C LEU A 38 35.09 12.87 1.94
N ILE A 39 36.42 12.96 2.01
CA ILE A 39 37.24 13.69 1.03
C ILE A 39 37.04 13.10 -0.37
N PHE A 40 36.92 11.77 -0.51
CA PHE A 40 36.63 11.11 -1.78
C PHE A 40 35.20 11.40 -2.28
N LEU A 41 34.21 11.46 -1.38
CA LEU A 41 32.83 11.86 -1.72
C LEU A 41 32.75 13.34 -2.15
N PHE A 42 33.47 14.24 -1.48
CA PHE A 42 33.49 15.68 -1.79
C PHE A 42 34.31 16.06 -3.03
N LEU A 43 35.31 15.27 -3.44
CA LEU A 43 36.20 15.58 -4.59
C LEU A 43 35.64 15.18 -5.97
N PHE A 44 34.59 14.37 -6.06
CA PHE A 44 34.05 13.86 -7.33
C PHE A 44 32.64 14.37 -7.69
N ALA A 45 32.06 15.28 -6.91
CA ALA A 45 30.78 15.93 -7.25
C ALA A 45 30.96 16.86 -8.46
N SER A 46 30.93 16.27 -9.66
CA SER A 46 30.99 16.99 -10.92
C SER A 46 29.62 17.62 -11.20
N ILE A 47 29.62 18.92 -11.50
CA ILE A 47 28.43 19.69 -11.86
C ILE A 47 27.87 19.13 -13.17
N THR A 48 26.79 18.34 -13.12
CA THR A 48 25.67 18.31 -14.10
C THR A 48 24.61 17.27 -13.71
N LEU A 49 23.35 17.74 -13.63
CA LEU A 49 22.05 17.03 -13.59
C LEU A 49 21.77 16.12 -12.38
N ALA A 50 20.94 16.61 -11.47
CA ALA A 50 20.28 15.80 -10.45
C ALA A 50 19.26 14.85 -11.07
N ALA A 51 19.66 13.59 -11.16
CA ALA A 51 18.79 12.43 -11.28
C ALA A 51 19.60 11.20 -10.82
N SER A 52 18.97 10.33 -10.04
CA SER A 52 19.34 8.92 -9.77
C SER A 52 20.81 8.48 -9.86
N GLY A 53 21.36 7.98 -8.76
CA GLY A 53 22.65 7.26 -8.75
C GLY A 53 23.89 8.15 -8.83
N ILE A 54 23.70 9.47 -8.73
CA ILE A 54 24.78 10.44 -8.53
C ILE A 54 24.89 10.72 -7.03
N PRO A 55 26.11 10.78 -6.46
CA PRO A 55 26.31 11.14 -5.07
C PRO A 55 25.63 12.46 -4.72
N HIS A 56 24.76 12.41 -3.71
CA HIS A 56 24.04 13.54 -3.16
C HIS A 56 24.00 13.43 -1.63
N LEU A 57 24.89 14.19 -0.99
CA LEU A 57 25.09 14.11 0.45
C LEU A 57 24.17 15.08 1.17
N ILE A 58 23.46 14.57 2.16
CA ILE A 58 22.58 15.35 3.03
C ILE A 58 23.13 15.25 4.43
N TYR A 59 23.41 16.37 5.08
CA TYR A 59 24.17 16.35 6.33
C TYR A 59 23.75 17.49 7.25
N GLY A 60 23.85 17.28 8.56
CA GLY A 60 23.40 18.24 9.57
C GLY A 60 23.88 17.86 10.96
N LYS A 61 23.82 18.80 11.90
CA LYS A 61 24.08 18.49 13.30
C LYS A 61 22.81 18.09 14.03
N VAL A 62 22.97 17.19 14.99
CA VAL A 62 21.90 16.77 15.90
C VAL A 62 22.28 17.10 17.34
N PHE A 63 21.30 17.59 18.09
CA PHE A 63 21.41 17.87 19.52
C PHE A 63 20.25 17.21 20.27
N ASN A 64 20.52 16.64 21.43
CA ASN A 64 19.49 16.24 22.39
C ASN A 64 18.69 17.49 22.86
N SER A 65 17.57 17.25 23.54
CA SER A 65 16.73 18.35 24.04
C SER A 65 17.46 19.29 25.03
N ASP A 66 18.43 18.74 25.77
CA ASP A 66 19.30 19.47 26.70
C ASP A 66 20.47 20.22 26.03
N GLY A 67 20.59 20.11 24.70
CA GLY A 67 21.65 20.74 23.90
C GLY A 67 22.96 19.94 23.83
N THR A 68 23.04 18.78 24.47
CA THR A 68 24.20 17.89 24.34
C THR A 68 24.19 17.15 23.00
N ILE A 69 25.35 16.65 22.59
CA ILE A 69 25.48 15.84 21.38
C ILE A 69 25.02 14.40 21.69
N PRO A 70 24.10 13.81 20.90
CA PRO A 70 23.66 12.44 21.11
C PRO A 70 24.81 11.42 21.05
N ILE A 71 24.74 10.38 21.88
CA ILE A 71 25.70 9.28 21.82
C ILE A 71 25.30 8.35 20.67
N GLU A 72 26.27 7.96 19.86
CA GLU A 72 26.07 7.19 18.62
C GLU A 72 25.31 5.88 18.82
N ASP A 73 25.51 5.17 19.93
CA ASP A 73 24.85 3.89 20.22
C ASP A 73 23.40 4.07 20.71
N ASN A 74 23.02 5.29 21.10
CA ASN A 74 21.69 5.58 21.64
C ASN A 74 20.72 6.07 20.56
N ILE A 75 21.23 6.41 19.36
CA ILE A 75 20.43 6.99 18.30
C ILE A 75 20.12 6.02 17.17
N LYS A 76 18.93 6.18 16.60
CA LYS A 76 18.52 5.64 15.31
C LYS A 76 18.27 6.79 14.35
N LEU A 77 18.56 6.55 13.07
CA LEU A 77 18.53 7.55 12.02
C LEU A 77 17.77 6.96 10.85
N TYR A 78 16.82 7.71 10.32
CA TYR A 78 16.04 7.33 9.15
C TYR A 78 15.92 8.51 8.21
N ALA A 79 16.02 8.26 6.91
CA ALA A 79 15.68 9.24 5.89
C ALA A 79 14.89 8.56 4.79
N TYR A 80 13.78 9.17 4.38
CA TYR A 80 12.92 8.62 3.35
C TYR A 80 12.18 9.73 2.62
N ILE A 81 11.65 9.38 1.45
CA ILE A 81 10.81 10.25 0.66
C ILE A 81 9.34 9.92 0.99
N PRO A 82 8.51 10.86 1.46
CA PRO A 82 7.12 10.57 1.86
C PRO A 82 6.25 9.93 0.77
N ALA A 83 6.53 10.23 -0.51
CA ALA A 83 5.85 9.58 -1.63
C ALA A 83 6.23 8.09 -1.78
N ARG A 84 7.35 7.66 -1.19
CA ARG A 84 7.93 6.31 -1.29
C ARG A 84 8.35 5.80 0.10
N PRO A 85 7.41 5.64 1.03
CA PRO A 85 7.70 5.38 2.45
C PRO A 85 8.44 4.06 2.71
N GLY A 86 8.41 3.10 1.76
CA GLY A 86 9.17 1.85 1.85
C GLY A 86 10.67 1.97 1.52
N GLU A 87 11.11 3.07 0.92
CA GLU A 87 12.52 3.32 0.60
C GLU A 87 13.17 4.13 1.71
N ILE A 88 13.75 3.45 2.70
CA ILE A 88 14.32 4.07 3.88
C ILE A 88 15.85 3.90 3.89
N LEU A 89 16.56 5.02 4.00
CA LEU A 89 17.96 5.07 4.36
C LEU A 89 18.10 5.09 5.88
N ASN A 90 19.08 4.36 6.41
CA ASN A 90 19.41 4.37 7.83
C ASN A 90 20.93 4.32 8.03
N LYS A 91 21.38 4.27 9.29
CA LYS A 91 22.81 4.23 9.64
C LYS A 91 23.60 3.09 8.96
N SER A 92 22.95 1.98 8.63
CA SER A 92 23.57 0.83 7.95
C SER A 92 23.53 0.93 6.42
N SER A 93 22.79 1.89 5.86
CA SER A 93 22.78 2.15 4.42
C SER A 93 24.14 2.65 3.95
N VAL A 94 24.54 2.26 2.74
CA VAL A 94 25.81 2.68 2.15
C VAL A 94 25.89 4.20 2.10
N GLY A 95 27.01 4.77 2.50
CA GLY A 95 27.22 6.22 2.49
C GLY A 95 26.46 7.01 3.55
N CYS A 96 25.74 6.36 4.46
CA CYS A 96 25.00 7.02 5.54
C CYS A 96 25.71 6.85 6.89
N GLY A 97 25.44 7.73 7.86
CA GLY A 97 26.00 7.57 9.20
C GLY A 97 25.81 8.74 10.14
N TYR A 98 26.48 8.63 11.29
CA TYR A 98 26.57 9.65 12.32
C TYR A 98 27.89 9.54 13.08
N GLY A 99 28.42 10.67 13.53
CA GLY A 99 29.70 10.72 14.21
C GLY A 99 29.72 11.65 15.42
N ILE A 100 29.85 11.07 16.62
CA ILE A 100 30.10 11.84 17.86
C ILE A 100 31.44 12.59 17.82
N TRP A 101 32.45 12.02 17.13
CA TRP A 101 33.77 12.66 16.94
C TRP A 101 33.77 13.76 15.88
N MET A 102 32.61 13.98 15.28
CA MET A 102 32.30 15.06 14.36
C MET A 102 31.21 15.92 15.00
N ASP A 103 31.28 16.20 16.30
CA ASP A 103 30.39 17.16 16.98
C ASP A 103 28.88 16.98 16.67
N GLY A 104 28.40 15.74 16.54
CA GLY A 104 26.99 15.42 16.29
C GLY A 104 26.53 15.46 14.83
N TRP A 105 27.45 15.41 13.85
CA TRP A 105 27.09 15.34 12.44
C TRP A 105 26.43 13.99 12.08
N LEU A 106 25.24 14.06 11.46
CA LEU A 106 24.63 12.98 10.67
C LEU A 106 24.85 13.22 9.19
N TRP A 107 24.77 12.17 8.39
CA TRP A 107 24.71 12.28 6.94
C TRP A 107 23.97 11.10 6.28
N PHE A 108 23.33 11.39 5.15
CA PHE A 108 22.65 10.43 4.27
C PHE A 108 23.11 10.62 2.84
N GLU A 109 23.35 9.52 2.14
CA GLU A 109 23.68 9.50 0.71
C GLU A 109 22.39 9.24 -0.08
N ALA A 110 21.70 10.31 -0.47
CA ALA A 110 20.41 10.22 -1.16
C ALA A 110 20.55 9.63 -2.58
N GLY A 111 21.75 9.62 -3.16
CA GLY A 111 22.03 8.90 -4.40
C GLY A 111 21.80 7.38 -4.30
N ASN A 112 21.74 6.83 -3.07
CA ASN A 112 21.53 5.41 -2.80
C ASN A 112 20.08 5.02 -2.52
N PHE A 113 19.10 5.92 -2.72
CA PHE A 113 17.70 5.49 -2.78
C PHE A 113 17.50 4.46 -3.90
N LEU A 114 16.56 3.53 -3.70
CA LEU A 114 16.30 2.46 -4.67
C LEU A 114 15.77 3.02 -5.98
N SER A 115 14.83 3.96 -5.89
CA SER A 115 14.28 4.66 -7.06
C SER A 115 14.94 6.04 -7.25
N PRO A 116 15.06 6.51 -8.51
CA PRO A 116 15.38 7.90 -8.82
C PRO A 116 14.56 8.88 -8.00
N TRP A 117 15.17 9.91 -7.42
CA TRP A 117 14.45 11.07 -6.90
C TRP A 117 14.57 12.27 -7.85
N SER A 118 13.65 13.22 -7.72
CA SER A 118 13.58 14.44 -8.53
C SER A 118 13.89 15.70 -7.71
N ILE A 119 14.31 16.77 -8.39
CA ILE A 119 14.41 18.10 -7.77
C ILE A 119 13.03 18.47 -7.20
N ASP A 120 13.02 19.11 -6.03
CA ASP A 120 11.84 19.48 -5.26
C ASP A 120 11.01 18.31 -4.70
N GLU A 121 11.53 17.08 -4.80
CA GLU A 121 10.97 15.97 -4.04
C GLU A 121 11.27 16.16 -2.54
N GLY A 122 10.29 15.84 -1.71
CA GLY A 122 10.42 16.00 -0.26
C GLY A 122 11.25 14.85 0.33
N LEU A 123 12.22 15.19 1.17
CA LEU A 123 12.90 14.22 2.02
C LEU A 123 12.58 14.53 3.47
N ARG A 124 12.20 13.49 4.21
CA ARG A 124 12.04 13.51 5.65
C ARG A 124 13.20 12.79 6.32
N VAL A 125 13.81 13.44 7.30
CA VAL A 125 14.86 12.87 8.16
C VAL A 125 14.34 12.78 9.59
N ILE A 126 14.47 11.60 10.19
CA ILE A 126 14.03 11.30 11.56
C ILE A 126 15.23 10.84 12.37
N VAL A 127 15.28 11.32 13.61
CA VAL A 127 16.26 10.90 14.60
C VAL A 127 15.55 10.53 15.90
N ILE A 128 15.87 9.34 16.41
CA ILE A 128 15.31 8.81 17.66
C ILE A 128 16.46 8.55 18.62
N ASN A 129 16.42 9.12 19.82
CA ASN A 129 17.29 8.77 20.93
C ASN A 129 16.53 7.88 21.91
N ASN A 130 16.79 6.58 21.88
CA ASN A 130 16.07 5.60 22.72
C ASN A 130 16.45 5.71 24.20
N PHE A 131 17.64 6.24 24.50
CA PHE A 131 18.11 6.34 25.88
C PHE A 131 17.44 7.49 26.63
N LEU A 132 17.34 8.65 25.98
CA LEU A 132 16.65 9.82 26.53
C LEU A 132 15.15 9.85 26.21
N GLN A 133 14.67 8.92 25.38
CA GLN A 133 13.30 8.88 24.85
C GLN A 133 12.95 10.21 24.17
N GLU A 134 13.78 10.61 23.21
CA GLU A 134 13.60 11.85 22.46
C GLU A 134 13.49 11.54 20.97
N THR A 135 12.68 12.33 20.27
CA THR A 135 12.48 12.21 18.82
C THR A 135 12.61 13.57 18.17
N GLY A 136 12.97 13.56 16.88
CA GLY A 136 13.10 14.77 16.08
C GLY A 136 12.93 14.45 14.61
N VAL A 137 12.33 15.40 13.89
CA VAL A 137 12.07 15.32 12.46
C VAL A 137 12.48 16.61 11.78
N ILE A 138 13.04 16.51 10.58
CA ILE A 138 13.32 17.64 9.70
C ILE A 138 12.99 17.25 8.26
N ASP A 139 12.27 18.14 7.58
CA ASP A 139 11.92 18.00 6.18
C ASP A 139 12.74 18.98 5.32
N LEU A 140 13.13 18.54 4.13
CA LEU A 140 13.77 19.39 3.12
C LEU A 140 13.30 19.02 1.71
N LYS A 141 13.60 19.91 0.76
CA LYS A 141 13.38 19.70 -0.67
C LYS A 141 14.70 19.38 -1.34
N LEU A 142 14.76 18.24 -2.03
CA LEU A 142 15.98 17.81 -2.71
C LEU A 142 16.30 18.79 -3.84
N ASP A 143 17.56 19.22 -3.94
CA ASP A 143 18.02 20.14 -4.98
C ASP A 143 19.13 19.53 -5.84
N SER A 144 19.68 20.32 -6.76
CA SER A 144 20.74 19.85 -7.65
C SER A 144 22.16 20.18 -7.20
N SER A 145 22.37 20.52 -5.92
CA SER A 145 23.68 20.95 -5.40
C SER A 145 24.67 19.79 -5.22
N GLY A 146 24.20 18.55 -5.14
CA GLY A 146 25.00 17.38 -4.76
C GLY A 146 25.37 17.32 -3.28
N ASN A 147 25.18 18.42 -2.52
CA ASN A 147 25.46 18.49 -1.09
C ASN A 147 24.50 19.48 -0.42
N GLN A 148 23.57 18.98 0.40
CA GLN A 148 22.58 19.81 1.10
C GLN A 148 22.79 19.80 2.62
N LEU A 149 22.95 20.99 3.18
CA LEU A 149 23.04 21.20 4.62
C LEU A 149 21.62 21.27 5.22
N LEU A 150 21.36 20.40 6.18
CA LEU A 150 20.19 20.46 7.07
C LEU A 150 20.37 21.58 8.08
N SER A 151 19.25 22.18 8.49
CA SER A 151 19.25 22.97 9.72
C SER A 151 19.57 22.08 10.91
N ASP A 152 20.21 22.65 11.94
CA ASP A 152 20.53 21.93 13.17
C ASP A 152 19.26 21.30 13.76
N LEU A 153 19.25 19.98 13.88
CA LEU A 153 18.11 19.22 14.39
C LEU A 153 18.22 19.09 15.91
N LYS A 154 17.30 19.74 16.62
CA LYS A 154 17.16 19.58 18.06
C LYS A 154 16.04 18.58 18.37
N LEU A 155 16.36 17.52 19.11
CA LEU A 155 15.38 16.54 19.56
C LEU A 155 14.50 17.11 20.68
N ASN A 156 13.30 16.56 20.82
CA ASN A 156 12.36 16.89 21.87
C ASN A 156 12.05 15.66 22.72
N PRO A 157 11.81 15.82 24.04
CA PRO A 157 11.38 14.72 24.88
C PRO A 157 10.06 14.11 24.40
N GLY A 158 9.98 12.79 24.48
CA GLY A 158 8.84 12.00 24.03
C GLY A 158 8.82 11.76 22.52
N ASP A 159 7.69 11.23 22.07
CA ASP A 159 7.39 11.04 20.66
C ASP A 159 6.72 12.28 20.07
N ASN A 160 7.37 12.85 19.05
CA ASN A 160 7.00 14.07 18.36
C ASN A 160 6.93 13.86 16.84
N VAL A 161 6.92 12.61 16.37
CA VAL A 161 6.97 12.29 14.95
C VAL A 161 5.85 11.31 14.64
N GLY A 162 4.90 11.75 13.82
CA GLY A 162 3.75 10.90 13.50
C GLY A 162 4.10 9.71 12.61
N PRO A 163 3.21 8.71 12.58
CA PRO A 163 3.43 7.42 11.92
C PRO A 163 3.52 7.55 10.41
N ILE A 164 4.12 6.57 9.75
CA ILE A 164 4.27 6.54 8.30
C ILE A 164 3.10 5.76 7.69
N ALA A 165 2.32 6.41 6.83
CA ALA A 165 1.34 5.73 5.98
C ALA A 165 2.05 5.12 4.75
N SER A 166 1.63 3.92 4.35
CA SER A 166 2.17 3.19 3.18
C SER A 166 1.13 2.22 2.62
N ASN A 167 1.40 1.64 1.45
CA ASN A 167 0.54 0.64 0.80
C ASN A 167 -0.93 1.06 0.68
N ALA A 168 -1.17 2.32 0.30
CA ALA A 168 -2.53 2.80 0.03
C ALA A 168 -3.02 2.15 -1.26
N LEU A 169 -4.08 1.36 -1.17
CA LEU A 169 -4.66 0.60 -2.28
C LEU A 169 -6.16 0.82 -2.32
N ALA A 170 -6.69 0.95 -3.54
CA ALA A 170 -8.11 0.98 -3.84
C ALA A 170 -8.48 -0.34 -4.53
N ASP A 171 -9.41 -1.12 -3.98
CA ASP A 171 -9.75 -2.48 -4.39
C ASP A 171 -8.50 -3.38 -4.59
N GLY A 172 -7.51 -3.19 -3.72
CA GLY A 172 -6.22 -3.92 -3.79
C GLY A 172 -5.25 -3.44 -4.88
N LEU A 173 -5.55 -2.33 -5.58
CA LEU A 173 -4.75 -1.79 -6.68
C LEU A 173 -4.27 -0.35 -6.42
N SER A 174 -3.16 0.02 -7.06
CA SER A 174 -2.67 1.39 -7.12
C SER A 174 -1.80 1.58 -8.38
N PRO A 175 -2.25 2.37 -9.39
CA PRO A 175 -3.55 3.05 -9.46
C PRO A 175 -4.72 2.09 -9.75
N LEU A 176 -5.95 2.57 -9.55
CA LEU A 176 -7.20 1.88 -9.89
C LEU A 176 -7.96 2.62 -11.01
N THR A 177 -8.65 1.89 -11.87
CA THR A 177 -9.65 2.45 -12.80
C THR A 177 -10.99 1.78 -12.55
N ILE A 178 -12.04 2.55 -12.28
CA ILE A 178 -13.41 2.08 -12.07
C ILE A 178 -14.36 2.61 -13.15
N PRO A 179 -15.42 1.88 -13.52
CA PRO A 179 -16.46 2.43 -14.39
C PRO A 179 -17.28 3.50 -13.65
N GLU A 180 -17.74 4.52 -14.38
CA GLU A 180 -18.75 5.46 -13.85
C GLU A 180 -19.98 4.70 -13.32
N GLY A 181 -20.49 5.15 -12.17
CA GLY A 181 -21.62 4.52 -11.48
C GLY A 181 -21.22 3.43 -10.48
N THR A 182 -19.93 3.14 -10.32
CA THR A 182 -19.43 2.33 -9.19
C THR A 182 -19.86 2.99 -7.88
N ALA A 183 -20.54 2.25 -7.01
CA ALA A 183 -21.13 2.80 -5.79
C ALA A 183 -20.05 3.13 -4.74
N SER A 184 -19.13 2.20 -4.53
CA SER A 184 -18.03 2.36 -3.58
C SER A 184 -16.84 1.48 -3.95
N ILE A 185 -15.69 1.80 -3.37
CA ILE A 185 -14.45 1.02 -3.44
C ILE A 185 -13.90 0.77 -2.03
N ASP A 186 -13.17 -0.32 -1.86
CA ASP A 186 -12.43 -0.63 -0.64
C ASP A 186 -11.09 0.09 -0.65
N LEU A 187 -10.85 0.95 0.35
CA LEU A 187 -9.59 1.62 0.58
C LEU A 187 -8.85 0.93 1.72
N THR A 188 -7.60 0.54 1.49
CA THR A 188 -6.73 -0.03 2.53
C THR A 188 -5.40 0.71 2.60
N ALA A 189 -4.76 0.71 3.77
CA ALA A 189 -3.39 1.18 3.94
C ALA A 189 -2.71 0.54 5.17
N THR A 190 -1.39 0.72 5.29
CA THR A 190 -0.62 0.36 6.50
C THR A 190 -0.10 1.64 7.17
N ILE A 191 -0.36 1.78 8.46
CA ILE A 191 0.15 2.85 9.32
C ILE A 191 1.24 2.26 10.23
N ASP A 192 2.46 2.80 10.19
CA ASP A 192 3.61 2.23 10.90
C ASP A 192 4.40 3.31 11.66
N ASP A 193 4.40 3.21 12.98
CA ASP A 193 5.13 4.10 13.88
C ASP A 193 6.47 3.51 14.38
N SER A 194 6.84 2.29 13.96
CA SER A 194 7.97 1.55 14.53
C SER A 194 9.34 2.25 14.37
N ILE A 195 9.44 3.20 13.43
CA ILE A 195 10.64 4.00 13.15
C ILE A 195 10.45 5.52 13.32
N THR A 196 9.32 5.96 13.88
CA THR A 196 8.99 7.37 14.11
C THR A 196 8.82 7.70 15.59
N GLY A 197 8.38 6.75 16.41
CA GLY A 197 8.28 6.93 17.85
C GLY A 197 8.05 5.63 18.62
N ASN A 198 7.61 4.59 17.90
CA ASN A 198 7.19 3.29 18.41
C ASN A 198 6.05 3.42 19.44
N SER A 199 5.20 4.42 19.24
CA SER A 199 3.90 4.60 19.87
C SER A 199 2.86 3.74 19.17
N ASN A 200 1.87 3.24 19.92
CA ASN A 200 0.71 2.61 19.31
C ASN A 200 0.00 3.61 18.40
N ILE A 201 -0.60 3.10 17.32
CA ILE A 201 -1.50 3.90 16.51
C ILE A 201 -2.76 4.21 17.34
N GLN A 202 -3.35 5.39 17.16
CA GLN A 202 -4.59 5.81 17.81
C GLN A 202 -5.74 5.95 16.79
N GLY A 203 -5.42 6.20 15.53
CA GLY A 203 -6.42 6.27 14.46
C GLY A 203 -5.80 6.56 13.10
N ALA A 204 -6.62 6.49 12.07
CA ALA A 204 -6.27 6.88 10.71
C ALA A 204 -7.44 7.61 10.05
N GLU A 205 -7.12 8.44 9.07
CA GLU A 205 -8.13 9.13 8.26
C GLU A 205 -7.74 9.14 6.78
N TYR A 206 -8.76 9.22 5.93
CA TYR A 206 -8.60 9.49 4.52
C TYR A 206 -9.29 10.78 4.10
N TYR A 207 -8.83 11.36 3.00
CA TYR A 207 -9.49 12.50 2.35
C TYR A 207 -9.25 12.44 0.83
N ILE A 208 -10.14 13.07 0.07
CA ILE A 208 -10.16 13.00 -1.40
C ILE A 208 -9.79 14.38 -1.96
N ASP A 209 -8.79 14.41 -2.84
CA ASP A 209 -8.29 15.55 -3.62
C ASP A 209 -7.68 16.72 -2.83
N SER A 210 -8.33 17.19 -1.76
CA SER A 210 -7.91 18.37 -1.00
C SER A 210 -7.76 18.06 0.48
N GLU A 211 -6.68 18.57 1.07
CA GLU A 211 -6.37 18.37 2.49
C GLU A 211 -7.34 19.19 3.37
N PRO A 212 -8.09 18.56 4.31
CA PRO A 212 -9.14 19.22 5.11
C PRO A 212 -8.65 19.80 6.45
N GLY A 213 -7.37 19.66 6.79
CA GLY A 213 -6.80 19.85 8.11
C GLY A 213 -6.65 18.54 8.89
N LEU A 214 -5.63 18.45 9.74
CA LEU A 214 -5.34 17.28 10.59
C LEU A 214 -6.55 16.91 11.47
N GLY A 215 -6.99 15.65 11.40
CA GLY A 215 -8.14 15.17 12.17
C GLY A 215 -9.50 15.62 11.63
N SER A 216 -9.55 16.16 10.41
CA SER A 216 -10.77 16.58 9.73
C SER A 216 -11.09 15.73 8.49
N GLY A 217 -10.35 14.64 8.27
CA GLY A 217 -10.65 13.64 7.25
C GLY A 217 -11.76 12.68 7.70
N THR A 218 -12.09 11.74 6.81
CA THR A 218 -12.99 10.63 7.13
C THR A 218 -12.22 9.55 7.87
N ALA A 219 -12.69 9.14 9.04
CA ALA A 219 -12.03 8.10 9.83
C ALA A 219 -11.97 6.76 9.07
N MET A 220 -10.86 6.04 9.26
CA MET A 220 -10.69 4.65 8.81
C MET A 220 -10.75 3.71 10.01
N ASP A 221 -11.26 2.50 9.79
CA ASP A 221 -11.27 1.42 10.77
C ASP A 221 -9.96 0.64 10.71
N VAL A 222 -9.62 -0.05 11.80
CA VAL A 222 -8.47 -0.97 11.87
C VAL A 222 -8.94 -2.39 11.56
N SER A 223 -8.19 -3.10 10.71
CA SER A 223 -8.64 -4.38 10.15
C SER A 223 -8.76 -5.51 11.19
N ASP A 224 -8.08 -5.43 12.33
CA ASP A 224 -8.17 -6.43 13.41
C ASP A 224 -9.08 -6.01 14.58
N GLY A 225 -9.69 -4.84 14.48
CA GLY A 225 -10.68 -4.31 15.41
C GLY A 225 -10.13 -3.45 16.56
N PHE A 226 -8.81 -3.37 16.78
CA PHE A 226 -8.24 -2.54 17.84
C PHE A 226 -6.95 -1.82 17.42
N PHE A 227 -6.86 -0.53 17.69
CA PHE A 227 -5.61 0.24 17.55
C PHE A 227 -4.71 -0.02 18.77
N ASP A 228 -4.00 -1.14 18.80
CA ASP A 228 -3.22 -1.60 19.96
C ASP A 228 -1.75 -1.95 19.67
N SER A 229 -1.30 -1.70 18.44
CA SER A 229 0.05 -1.92 17.95
C SER A 229 0.67 -0.64 17.38
N PRO A 230 2.02 -0.51 17.39
CA PRO A 230 2.73 0.54 16.65
C PRO A 230 2.60 0.43 15.13
N LYS A 231 2.08 -0.69 14.63
CA LYS A 231 1.85 -0.91 13.21
C LYS A 231 0.49 -1.54 13.01
N GLU A 232 -0.34 -0.89 12.21
CA GLU A 232 -1.72 -1.26 11.96
C GLU A 232 -2.05 -1.27 10.47
N ASN A 233 -2.95 -2.16 10.07
CA ASN A 233 -3.61 -2.09 8.78
C ASN A 233 -4.98 -1.46 8.96
N VAL A 234 -5.33 -0.55 8.06
CA VAL A 234 -6.56 0.24 8.14
C VAL A 234 -7.37 0.10 6.86
N GLU A 235 -8.68 0.18 6.99
CA GLU A 235 -9.64 0.01 5.91
C GLU A 235 -10.80 1.01 5.99
N ALA A 236 -11.38 1.35 4.83
CA ALA A 236 -12.60 2.15 4.73
C ALA A 236 -13.30 1.89 3.40
N LEU A 237 -14.63 2.04 3.39
CA LEU A 237 -15.41 2.15 2.17
C LEU A 237 -15.46 3.60 1.71
N VAL A 238 -15.05 3.85 0.46
CA VAL A 238 -15.09 5.18 -0.17
C VAL A 238 -16.27 5.24 -1.12
N ASP A 239 -17.19 6.18 -0.91
CA ASP A 239 -18.31 6.44 -1.82
C ASP A 239 -17.79 7.10 -3.10
N THR A 240 -18.06 6.44 -4.23
CA THR A 240 -17.65 6.89 -5.57
C THR A 240 -18.85 7.18 -6.48
N HIS A 241 -20.08 7.12 -5.96
CA HIS A 241 -21.30 7.20 -6.77
C HIS A 241 -21.41 8.50 -7.56
N SER A 242 -20.86 9.61 -7.05
CA SER A 242 -20.89 10.91 -7.69
C SER A 242 -19.73 11.16 -8.67
N TRP A 243 -18.83 10.19 -8.86
CA TRP A 243 -17.68 10.37 -9.75
C TRP A 243 -18.07 10.05 -11.19
N THR A 244 -17.65 10.92 -12.11
CA THR A 244 -18.08 10.88 -13.53
C THR A 244 -16.97 10.41 -14.45
N GLU A 245 -17.31 9.81 -15.59
CA GLU A 245 -16.33 9.41 -16.62
C GLU A 245 -15.31 10.53 -16.93
N GLY A 246 -14.05 10.15 -17.05
CA GLY A 246 -12.93 11.03 -17.38
C GLY A 246 -12.36 11.83 -16.20
N SER A 247 -12.95 11.70 -15.00
CA SER A 247 -12.38 12.27 -13.79
C SER A 247 -11.25 11.41 -13.21
N THR A 248 -10.39 12.06 -12.43
CA THR A 248 -9.35 11.40 -11.63
C THR A 248 -9.39 11.99 -10.23
N HIS A 249 -9.43 11.10 -9.24
CA HIS A 249 -9.44 11.45 -7.83
C HIS A 249 -8.20 10.87 -7.15
N THR A 250 -7.60 11.65 -6.26
CA THR A 250 -6.49 11.19 -5.42
C THR A 250 -6.99 11.03 -3.99
N ILE A 251 -6.94 9.81 -3.48
CA ILE A 251 -7.29 9.51 -2.10
C ILE A 251 -6.00 9.49 -1.29
N TYR A 252 -5.97 10.29 -0.23
CA TYR A 252 -4.85 10.38 0.70
C TYR A 252 -5.22 9.71 2.01
N VAL A 253 -4.29 8.96 2.61
CA VAL A 253 -4.43 8.28 3.89
C VAL A 253 -3.30 8.71 4.82
N ARG A 254 -3.61 9.04 6.07
CA ARG A 254 -2.61 9.31 7.12
C ARG A 254 -3.03 8.74 8.47
N GLY A 255 -2.04 8.46 9.30
CA GLY A 255 -2.23 7.92 10.65
C GLY A 255 -1.92 8.94 11.74
N LYS A 256 -2.42 8.65 12.93
CA LYS A 256 -2.15 9.36 14.18
C LYS A 256 -1.72 8.35 15.25
N ASP A 257 -0.66 8.66 15.98
CA ASP A 257 -0.22 7.85 17.13
C ASP A 257 -0.92 8.25 18.46
N VAL A 258 -0.66 7.48 19.52
CA VAL A 258 -1.15 7.79 20.88
C VAL A 258 -0.48 8.99 21.54
N ALA A 259 0.68 9.43 21.04
CA ALA A 259 1.34 10.66 21.48
C ALA A 259 0.68 11.92 20.89
N GLY A 260 -0.19 11.76 19.90
CA GLY A 260 -0.97 12.83 19.30
C GLY A 260 -0.43 13.30 17.95
N ASN A 261 0.64 12.69 17.43
CA ASN A 261 1.30 13.17 16.22
C ASN A 261 0.65 12.58 14.98
N TRP A 262 0.52 13.42 13.95
CA TRP A 262 0.01 13.02 12.64
C TRP A 262 1.15 12.79 11.66
N GLY A 263 1.02 11.69 10.92
CA GLY A 263 1.94 11.30 9.87
C GLY A 263 1.79 12.09 8.56
N PRO A 264 2.81 12.05 7.68
CA PRO A 264 2.62 12.47 6.30
C PRO A 264 1.67 11.49 5.59
N PRO A 265 0.81 11.97 4.68
CA PRO A 265 -0.12 11.10 3.98
C PRO A 265 0.57 10.27 2.89
N HIS A 266 0.00 9.10 2.62
CA HIS A 266 0.27 8.31 1.41
C HIS A 266 -0.97 8.31 0.52
N MET A 267 -0.82 8.05 -0.78
CA MET A 267 -1.91 8.25 -1.74
C MET A 267 -2.14 7.07 -2.67
N VAL A 268 -3.38 6.96 -3.15
CA VAL A 268 -3.78 6.14 -4.28
C VAL A 268 -4.56 6.99 -5.27
N VAL A 269 -4.32 6.78 -6.56
CA VAL A 269 -5.03 7.49 -7.64
C VAL A 269 -6.09 6.56 -8.21
N VAL A 270 -7.32 7.07 -8.32
CA VAL A 270 -8.45 6.39 -8.94
C VAL A 270 -8.93 7.18 -10.13
N SER A 271 -9.00 6.54 -11.29
CA SER A 271 -9.53 7.12 -12.53
C SER A 271 -10.91 6.55 -12.83
N VAL A 272 -11.81 7.37 -13.35
CA VAL A 272 -13.15 6.92 -13.72
C VAL A 272 -13.21 6.76 -15.23
N GLY A 273 -13.38 5.51 -15.66
CA GLY A 273 -13.62 5.15 -17.06
C GLY A 273 -15.08 5.32 -17.45
N ALA A 274 -15.38 4.97 -18.70
CA ALA A 274 -16.74 4.94 -19.20
C ALA A 274 -17.67 4.15 -18.27
N PRO A 275 -18.95 4.53 -18.16
CA PRO A 275 -19.92 3.74 -17.45
C PRO A 275 -19.88 2.32 -17.99
N PHE A 276 -20.11 1.34 -17.11
CA PHE A 276 -20.24 -0.04 -17.56
C PHE A 276 -21.46 -0.10 -18.50
N VAL A 277 -21.21 -0.12 -19.81
CA VAL A 277 -22.22 -0.42 -20.80
C VAL A 277 -22.20 -1.92 -20.99
N PRO A 278 -23.25 -2.65 -20.57
CA PRO A 278 -23.31 -4.07 -20.83
C PRO A 278 -23.32 -4.30 -22.34
N GLU A 279 -22.37 -5.07 -22.85
CA GLU A 279 -22.44 -5.49 -24.25
C GLU A 279 -23.69 -6.34 -24.43
N ASN A 280 -24.53 -5.93 -25.38
CA ASN A 280 -25.75 -6.63 -25.76
C ASN A 280 -25.74 -6.89 -27.27
N THR A 281 -26.03 -8.13 -27.66
CA THR A 281 -26.18 -8.53 -29.06
C THR A 281 -27.65 -8.81 -29.35
N PRO A 282 -28.27 -8.20 -30.37
CA PRO A 282 -29.62 -8.55 -30.79
C PRO A 282 -29.77 -10.06 -30.99
N GLY A 283 -30.72 -10.68 -30.29
CA GLY A 283 -30.85 -12.12 -30.27
C GLY A 283 -31.76 -12.66 -29.17
N SER A 284 -31.81 -13.99 -29.08
CA SER A 284 -32.55 -14.73 -28.06
C SER A 284 -31.81 -16.00 -27.63
N ALA A 285 -31.88 -16.34 -26.34
CA ALA A 285 -31.56 -17.66 -25.82
C ALA A 285 -32.80 -18.21 -25.11
N THR A 286 -33.35 -19.29 -25.63
CA THR A 286 -34.60 -19.87 -25.11
C THR A 286 -34.46 -21.37 -24.91
N GLY A 287 -35.26 -21.91 -24.00
CA GLY A 287 -35.36 -23.35 -23.78
C GLY A 287 -34.94 -23.75 -22.38
N GLY A 288 -34.39 -24.95 -22.28
CA GLY A 288 -34.02 -25.51 -20.98
C GLY A 288 -33.74 -27.00 -21.04
N GLY A 289 -33.38 -27.55 -19.90
CA GLY A 289 -32.95 -28.93 -19.82
C GLY A 289 -32.32 -29.23 -18.49
N TRP A 290 -31.56 -30.31 -18.45
CA TRP A 290 -30.73 -30.65 -17.30
C TRP A 290 -29.44 -31.35 -17.73
N PHE A 291 -28.38 -31.07 -16.98
CA PHE A 291 -27.14 -31.85 -17.02
C PHE A 291 -26.96 -32.59 -15.70
N MET A 292 -26.05 -33.56 -15.69
CA MET A 292 -25.72 -34.33 -14.50
C MET A 292 -24.50 -33.73 -13.79
N LYS A 293 -24.62 -33.52 -12.48
CA LYS A 293 -23.49 -33.26 -11.57
C LYS A 293 -23.40 -34.43 -10.61
N GLY A 294 -22.46 -35.35 -10.88
CA GLY A 294 -22.45 -36.66 -10.24
C GLY A 294 -23.74 -37.43 -10.56
N ARG A 295 -24.52 -37.77 -9.53
CA ARG A 295 -25.81 -38.49 -9.66
C ARG A 295 -27.04 -37.57 -9.63
N TYR A 296 -26.85 -36.27 -9.47
CA TYR A 296 -27.92 -35.30 -9.29
C TYR A 296 -28.13 -34.50 -10.56
N ARG A 297 -29.39 -34.15 -10.83
CA ARG A 297 -29.75 -33.31 -11.98
C ARG A 297 -29.61 -31.85 -11.60
N CYS A 298 -29.13 -31.06 -12.56
CA CYS A 298 -29.10 -29.62 -12.47
C CYS A 298 -30.03 -29.04 -13.55
N PRO A 299 -31.34 -28.93 -13.30
CA PRO A 299 -32.27 -28.40 -14.28
C PRO A 299 -32.16 -26.88 -14.37
N PHE A 300 -32.44 -26.36 -15.56
CA PHE A 300 -32.53 -24.94 -15.81
C PHE A 300 -33.59 -24.61 -16.85
N GLN A 301 -34.01 -23.35 -16.85
CA GLN A 301 -34.86 -22.75 -17.88
C GLN A 301 -34.34 -21.35 -18.18
N VAL A 302 -34.23 -21.05 -19.47
CA VAL A 302 -33.77 -19.75 -19.98
C VAL A 302 -34.76 -19.24 -21.02
N ASP A 303 -35.12 -17.98 -20.92
CA ASP A 303 -35.87 -17.24 -21.93
C ASP A 303 -35.41 -15.79 -21.82
N VAL A 304 -34.35 -15.45 -22.55
CA VAL A 304 -33.72 -14.13 -22.52
C VAL A 304 -33.60 -13.63 -23.94
N SER A 305 -33.93 -12.36 -24.17
CA SER A 305 -33.78 -11.72 -25.47
C SER A 305 -33.33 -10.27 -25.34
N TYR A 306 -32.72 -9.78 -26.40
CA TYR A 306 -32.37 -8.38 -26.54
C TYR A 306 -32.73 -7.91 -27.96
N THR A 307 -33.34 -6.73 -28.02
CA THR A 307 -33.65 -6.03 -29.28
C THR A 307 -32.78 -4.78 -29.35
N GLU A 308 -32.26 -4.48 -30.54
CA GLU A 308 -31.42 -3.29 -30.74
C GLU A 308 -32.15 -2.01 -30.30
N GLY A 309 -31.46 -1.19 -29.49
CA GLY A 309 -32.00 0.06 -28.97
C GLY A 309 -32.73 -0.06 -27.63
N GLU A 310 -32.98 -1.28 -27.14
CA GLU A 310 -33.46 -1.47 -25.77
C GLU A 310 -32.36 -1.17 -24.76
N THR A 311 -32.74 -0.65 -23.59
CA THR A 311 -31.77 -0.24 -22.56
C THR A 311 -31.23 -1.43 -21.76
N VAL A 312 -31.98 -2.53 -21.66
CA VAL A 312 -31.60 -3.77 -20.98
C VAL A 312 -32.23 -4.98 -21.68
N PRO A 313 -31.59 -6.18 -21.65
CA PRO A 313 -32.22 -7.41 -22.10
C PRO A 313 -33.46 -7.78 -21.26
N ALA A 314 -34.44 -8.40 -21.91
CA ALA A 314 -35.66 -8.87 -21.26
C ALA A 314 -35.60 -10.38 -21.01
N GLY A 315 -36.43 -10.85 -20.07
CA GLY A 315 -36.65 -12.27 -19.84
C GLY A 315 -36.26 -12.77 -18.46
N PHE A 316 -35.99 -14.07 -18.35
CA PHE A 316 -35.65 -14.71 -17.08
C PHE A 316 -34.69 -15.89 -17.24
N LEU A 317 -34.02 -16.19 -16.13
CA LEU A 317 -33.23 -17.38 -15.94
C LEU A 317 -33.60 -18.05 -14.61
N LYS A 318 -33.76 -19.37 -14.64
CA LYS A 318 -33.87 -20.20 -13.45
C LYS A 318 -32.91 -21.37 -13.54
N TYR A 319 -32.19 -21.64 -12.46
CA TYR A 319 -31.27 -22.78 -12.34
C TYR A 319 -31.46 -23.47 -10.98
N GLN A 320 -31.26 -24.78 -10.93
CA GLN A 320 -31.28 -25.54 -9.68
C GLN A 320 -30.13 -26.55 -9.62
N ASP A 321 -29.55 -26.74 -8.44
CA ASP A 321 -28.72 -27.91 -8.12
C ASP A 321 -29.44 -28.76 -7.07
N GLN A 322 -29.88 -29.95 -7.48
CA GLN A 322 -30.63 -30.87 -6.62
C GLN A 322 -29.79 -31.48 -5.49
N GLN A 323 -28.46 -31.56 -5.64
CA GLN A 323 -27.58 -32.12 -4.62
C GLN A 323 -27.56 -31.24 -3.36
N ILE A 324 -27.40 -29.93 -3.57
CA ILE A 324 -27.25 -28.94 -2.50
C ILE A 324 -28.52 -28.13 -2.25
N ARG A 325 -29.62 -28.44 -2.96
CA ARG A 325 -30.90 -27.72 -2.90
C ARG A 325 -30.74 -26.22 -3.14
N LEU A 326 -29.87 -25.88 -4.09
CA LEU A 326 -29.64 -24.50 -4.53
C LEU A 326 -30.65 -24.15 -5.62
N ILE A 327 -31.35 -23.03 -5.45
CA ILE A 327 -32.29 -22.47 -6.43
C ILE A 327 -31.82 -21.06 -6.76
N VAL A 328 -31.59 -20.81 -8.03
CA VAL A 328 -31.20 -19.51 -8.57
C VAL A 328 -32.35 -18.97 -9.39
N THR A 329 -32.72 -17.72 -9.17
CA THR A 329 -33.71 -17.00 -9.98
C THR A 329 -33.17 -15.62 -10.30
N SER A 330 -33.11 -15.28 -11.58
CA SER A 330 -32.72 -13.93 -12.03
C SER A 330 -33.65 -12.88 -11.44
N VAL A 331 -33.07 -11.79 -10.98
CA VAL A 331 -33.74 -10.55 -10.56
C VAL A 331 -33.75 -9.56 -11.71
N SER A 332 -32.62 -9.43 -12.41
CA SER A 332 -32.45 -8.63 -13.62
C SER A 332 -31.48 -9.32 -14.57
N ILE A 333 -31.58 -9.00 -15.86
CA ILE A 333 -30.57 -9.36 -16.86
C ILE A 333 -29.83 -8.06 -17.19
N THR A 334 -28.52 -8.03 -16.92
CA THR A 334 -27.69 -6.85 -17.15
C THR A 334 -26.98 -6.92 -18.49
N SER A 335 -26.56 -8.10 -18.95
CA SER A 335 -25.87 -8.29 -20.24
C SER A 335 -26.37 -9.54 -20.96
N PHE A 336 -26.50 -9.45 -22.28
CA PHE A 336 -26.86 -10.57 -23.16
C PHE A 336 -26.05 -10.54 -24.45
N ILE A 337 -25.07 -11.42 -24.58
CA ILE A 337 -24.15 -11.47 -25.72
C ILE A 337 -24.40 -12.77 -26.49
N VAL A 338 -24.50 -12.68 -27.82
CA VAL A 338 -24.64 -13.84 -28.71
C VAL A 338 -23.43 -13.92 -29.65
N SER A 339 -22.69 -15.02 -29.55
CA SER A 339 -21.58 -15.37 -30.43
C SER A 339 -21.85 -16.73 -31.05
N ASP A 340 -22.10 -16.75 -32.37
CA ASP A 340 -22.50 -17.94 -33.11
C ASP A 340 -23.72 -18.62 -32.48
N ASN A 341 -23.54 -19.84 -31.96
CA ASN A 341 -24.55 -20.65 -31.29
C ASN A 341 -24.49 -20.56 -29.75
N LYS A 342 -23.68 -19.65 -29.20
CA LYS A 342 -23.51 -19.46 -27.76
C LYS A 342 -24.11 -18.13 -27.31
N ALA A 343 -24.85 -18.17 -26.20
CA ALA A 343 -25.28 -16.98 -25.49
C ALA A 343 -24.61 -16.89 -24.11
N THR A 344 -24.09 -15.72 -23.77
CA THR A 344 -23.58 -15.37 -22.44
C THR A 344 -24.53 -14.34 -21.81
N ILE A 345 -25.13 -14.72 -20.68
CA ILE A 345 -26.12 -13.93 -19.94
C ILE A 345 -25.51 -13.54 -18.59
N LYS A 346 -25.57 -12.27 -18.22
CA LYS A 346 -25.18 -11.78 -16.89
C LYS A 346 -26.34 -11.06 -16.22
N GLY A 347 -26.36 -11.06 -14.89
CA GLY A 347 -27.40 -10.35 -14.15
C GLY A 347 -27.31 -10.49 -12.65
N GLU A 348 -28.27 -9.86 -11.97
CA GLU A 348 -28.51 -10.04 -10.55
C GLU A 348 -29.42 -11.26 -10.34
N CYS A 349 -29.25 -11.99 -9.25
CA CYS A 349 -30.10 -13.13 -8.91
C CYS A 349 -30.36 -13.24 -7.41
N THR A 350 -31.32 -14.09 -7.08
CA THR A 350 -31.47 -14.63 -5.74
C THR A 350 -30.95 -16.06 -5.69
N VAL A 351 -30.26 -16.40 -4.61
CA VAL A 351 -29.92 -17.78 -4.24
C VAL A 351 -30.80 -18.18 -3.07
N ASN A 352 -31.64 -19.21 -3.25
CA ASN A 352 -32.60 -19.68 -2.24
C ASN A 352 -33.46 -18.54 -1.66
N ARG A 353 -33.86 -17.60 -2.52
CA ARG A 353 -34.63 -16.37 -2.21
C ARG A 353 -33.85 -15.27 -1.48
N SER A 354 -32.56 -15.44 -1.20
CA SER A 354 -31.69 -14.37 -0.70
C SER A 354 -31.11 -13.58 -1.88
N GLY A 355 -31.20 -12.25 -1.85
CA GLY A 355 -30.62 -11.37 -2.88
C GLY A 355 -29.14 -11.05 -2.62
N GLY A 356 -28.57 -10.17 -3.47
CA GLY A 356 -27.17 -9.73 -3.36
C GLY A 356 -26.17 -10.64 -4.06
N TYR A 357 -26.61 -11.40 -5.07
CA TYR A 357 -25.75 -12.29 -5.85
C TYR A 357 -25.78 -11.90 -7.32
N THR A 358 -24.64 -11.95 -7.98
CA THR A 358 -24.55 -11.82 -9.44
C THR A 358 -24.34 -13.18 -10.08
N PHE A 359 -24.70 -13.34 -11.35
CA PHE A 359 -24.46 -14.56 -12.10
C PHE A 359 -23.87 -14.30 -13.48
N VAL A 360 -23.10 -15.27 -13.96
CA VAL A 360 -22.75 -15.46 -15.37
C VAL A 360 -23.27 -16.81 -15.79
N PHE A 361 -24.13 -16.85 -16.80
CA PHE A 361 -24.75 -18.05 -17.32
C PHE A 361 -24.48 -18.16 -18.81
N GLU A 362 -23.91 -19.28 -19.24
CA GLU A 362 -23.64 -19.51 -20.65
C GLU A 362 -24.40 -20.73 -21.13
N VAL A 363 -25.00 -20.62 -22.32
CA VAL A 363 -25.63 -21.74 -23.02
C VAL A 363 -25.13 -21.81 -24.46
N THR A 364 -24.90 -23.03 -24.94
CA THR A 364 -24.52 -23.29 -26.33
C THR A 364 -25.53 -24.25 -26.94
N ASP A 365 -26.17 -23.82 -28.02
CA ASP A 365 -27.02 -24.63 -28.89
C ASP A 365 -26.12 -25.53 -29.77
N GLY A 366 -26.10 -26.83 -29.51
CA GLY A 366 -25.14 -27.76 -30.10
C GLY A 366 -25.59 -29.21 -30.10
N LEU A 367 -24.67 -30.11 -30.39
CA LEU A 367 -24.96 -31.56 -30.43
C LEU A 367 -23.95 -32.33 -29.55
N PRO A 368 -24.21 -32.51 -28.24
CA PRO A 368 -25.35 -31.99 -27.46
C PRO A 368 -25.18 -30.52 -27.05
N ASP A 369 -26.27 -29.85 -26.69
CA ASP A 369 -26.25 -28.55 -26.02
C ASP A 369 -25.38 -28.58 -24.76
N SER A 370 -24.90 -27.42 -24.33
CA SER A 370 -24.14 -27.29 -23.09
C SER A 370 -24.48 -26.03 -22.32
N VAL A 371 -24.23 -26.07 -21.02
CA VAL A 371 -24.49 -24.96 -20.09
C VAL A 371 -23.35 -24.80 -19.09
N SER A 372 -23.07 -23.57 -18.69
CA SER A 372 -22.25 -23.22 -17.53
C SER A 372 -22.94 -22.13 -16.70
N ILE A 373 -22.71 -22.17 -15.38
CA ILE A 373 -23.17 -21.13 -14.45
C ILE A 373 -22.06 -20.84 -13.44
N GLU A 374 -21.81 -19.56 -13.21
CA GLU A 374 -21.05 -19.02 -12.09
C GLU A 374 -21.94 -18.04 -11.33
N ILE A 375 -21.88 -18.09 -10.00
CA ILE A 375 -22.54 -17.17 -9.08
C ILE A 375 -21.48 -16.54 -8.20
N LYS A 376 -21.53 -15.22 -8.05
CA LYS A 376 -20.71 -14.47 -7.09
C LYS A 376 -21.57 -13.92 -5.96
N ASP A 377 -20.99 -13.84 -4.77
CA ASP A 377 -21.62 -13.17 -3.63
C ASP A 377 -21.49 -11.63 -3.73
N ALA A 378 -21.97 -10.93 -2.71
CA ALA A 378 -21.96 -9.48 -2.66
C ALA A 378 -20.53 -8.89 -2.61
N GLY A 379 -19.53 -9.66 -2.18
CA GLY A 379 -18.11 -9.28 -2.19
C GLY A 379 -17.43 -9.59 -3.53
N GLY A 380 -18.15 -10.14 -4.51
CA GLY A 380 -17.60 -10.50 -5.81
C GLY A 380 -16.83 -11.83 -5.82
N GLU A 381 -16.82 -12.56 -4.72
CA GLU A 381 -16.18 -13.87 -4.57
C GLU A 381 -17.04 -14.98 -5.17
N THR A 382 -16.42 -16.01 -5.72
CA THR A 382 -17.14 -17.13 -6.34
C THR A 382 -17.90 -17.94 -5.28
N TYR A 383 -19.22 -17.83 -5.31
CA TYR A 383 -20.13 -18.54 -4.42
C TYR A 383 -20.45 -19.96 -4.93
N TYR A 384 -20.64 -20.11 -6.24
CA TYR A 384 -21.03 -21.40 -6.84
C TYR A 384 -20.67 -21.48 -8.32
N THR A 385 -20.25 -22.67 -8.76
CA THR A 385 -20.07 -22.97 -10.19
C THR A 385 -20.61 -24.35 -10.55
N ALA A 386 -21.09 -24.47 -11.79
CA ALA A 386 -21.36 -25.76 -12.43
C ALA A 386 -21.36 -25.64 -13.95
N SER A 387 -21.07 -26.74 -14.63
CA SER A 387 -21.18 -26.83 -16.08
C SER A 387 -21.45 -28.28 -16.50
N GLY A 388 -21.97 -28.44 -17.72
CA GLY A 388 -22.15 -29.76 -18.31
C GLY A 388 -22.88 -29.72 -19.65
N SER A 389 -22.73 -30.81 -20.41
CA SER A 389 -23.56 -31.08 -21.57
C SER A 389 -24.96 -31.53 -21.13
N LEU A 390 -25.98 -31.07 -21.85
CA LEU A 390 -27.35 -31.45 -21.58
C LEU A 390 -27.54 -32.94 -21.88
N ALA A 391 -28.07 -33.65 -20.89
CA ALA A 391 -28.50 -35.03 -21.06
C ALA A 391 -29.92 -35.11 -21.65
N TYR A 392 -30.72 -34.05 -21.43
CA TYR A 392 -32.05 -33.84 -21.98
C TYR A 392 -32.38 -32.35 -21.96
N GLY A 393 -33.09 -31.88 -22.98
CA GLY A 393 -33.43 -30.47 -23.18
C GLY A 393 -33.14 -30.03 -24.61
N ASP A 394 -33.54 -28.81 -24.91
CA ASP A 394 -33.26 -28.11 -26.17
C ASP A 394 -33.08 -26.63 -25.82
N VAL A 395 -31.92 -26.08 -26.15
CA VAL A 395 -31.63 -24.66 -26.04
C VAL A 395 -31.44 -24.12 -27.44
N GLN A 396 -32.18 -23.06 -27.75
CA GLN A 396 -32.08 -22.37 -29.03
C GLN A 396 -31.42 -21.02 -28.82
N VAL A 397 -30.32 -20.79 -29.53
CA VAL A 397 -29.62 -19.51 -29.54
C VAL A 397 -29.73 -18.90 -30.93
N ASN A 398 -30.38 -17.75 -31.01
CA ASN A 398 -30.56 -17.01 -32.26
C ASN A 398 -29.91 -15.63 -32.15
N LYS A 399 -29.17 -15.25 -33.18
CA LYS A 399 -28.70 -13.87 -33.39
C LYS A 399 -29.59 -13.21 -34.43
N TYR A 400 -30.02 -11.98 -34.19
CA TYR A 400 -30.85 -11.20 -35.11
C TYR A 400 -30.03 -10.18 -35.91
#